data_AF-A0A3S0AU81-F1
#
_entry.id   AF-A0A3S0AU81-F1
#
_cell.length_a   1.000
_cell.length_b   1.000
_cell.length_c   1.000
_cell.angle_alpha   90.00
_cell.angle_beta   90.00
_cell.angle_gamma   90.00
#
_symmetry.space_group_name_H-M   'P 1'
#
loop_
_entity.id
_entity.type
_entity.pdbx_description
1 polymer ?
#
loop_
_entity_poly.entity_id
_entity_poly.type
_entity_poly.pdbx_seq_one_letter_code
_entity_poly.pdbx_strand_id
1 'polypeptide(L)'
;MSKLSDFKAEYYNMEENKIPSMESEIIEALRKDGLLIKHIKNQTLEMKFTAVRQNGVSLNYIQDPTDEVRMIAIKQCGFSIYHIKNPTNEMCMEAVKQNGLSIQCIDNPTNEMCMEAVKQNGLAIRQIKNPTNEMCIEAIRQNPLAIHCIDNMTEELYIEAVKCDWEILGQILDQTEEMCLIAIKQNGLALKYVVNQTERICLEAIAQDHSALMYVDPRLFI
;
A
#
# COMPACT_ATOMS: atom_id res chain seq x y z
N MET A 1 -4.33 -10.08 -72.05
CA MET A 1 -3.19 -10.47 -71.19
C MET A 1 -3.32 -9.82 -69.80
N SER A 2 -4.38 -10.12 -69.04
CA SER A 2 -4.59 -9.52 -67.71
C SER A 2 -5.35 -10.43 -66.74
N LYS A 3 -5.04 -11.72 -66.75
CA LYS A 3 -5.53 -12.67 -65.73
C LYS A 3 -4.44 -13.57 -65.17
N LEU A 4 -3.18 -13.34 -65.53
CA LEU A 4 -2.02 -14.09 -65.02
C LEU A 4 -1.19 -13.29 -64.01
N SER A 5 -1.43 -11.98 -63.87
CA SER A 5 -0.78 -11.12 -62.86
C SER A 5 -1.40 -11.29 -61.48
N ASP A 6 -2.70 -11.58 -61.41
CA ASP A 6 -3.45 -11.53 -60.15
C ASP A 6 -3.32 -12.84 -59.36
N PHE A 7 -3.07 -13.96 -60.05
CA PHE A 7 -2.85 -15.27 -59.42
C PHE A 7 -1.47 -15.40 -58.75
N LYS A 8 -0.52 -14.53 -59.09
CA LYS A 8 0.81 -14.49 -58.44
C LYS A 8 0.84 -13.60 -57.19
N ALA A 9 -0.16 -12.74 -57.01
CA ALA A 9 -0.23 -11.83 -55.85
C ALA A 9 -0.85 -12.51 -54.61
N GLU A 10 -1.74 -13.49 -54.78
CA GLU A 10 -2.33 -14.25 -53.65
C GLU A 10 -1.41 -15.33 -53.06
N TYR A 11 -0.32 -15.69 -53.75
CA TYR A 11 0.64 -16.67 -53.25
C TYR A 11 1.78 -16.08 -52.38
N TYR A 12 1.84 -14.75 -52.23
CA TYR A 12 2.90 -14.05 -51.48
C TYR A 12 2.44 -13.40 -50.16
N ASN A 13 1.15 -13.54 -49.79
CA ASN A 13 0.59 -13.02 -48.53
C ASN A 13 0.01 -14.12 -47.63
N MET A 14 0.51 -15.35 -47.72
CA MET A 14 0.43 -16.27 -46.59
C MET A 14 1.63 -15.94 -45.69
N GLU A 15 1.42 -15.01 -44.74
CA GLU A 15 2.24 -15.00 -43.54
C GLU A 15 2.31 -16.45 -43.06
N GLU A 16 3.53 -16.99 -43.00
CA GLU A 16 3.78 -18.37 -42.61
C GLU A 16 3.01 -18.65 -41.32
N ASN A 17 1.93 -19.42 -41.41
CA ASN A 17 1.30 -20.09 -40.26
C ASN A 17 2.31 -21.11 -39.72
N LYS A 18 3.38 -20.61 -39.09
CA LYS A 18 4.30 -21.43 -38.33
C LYS A 18 3.50 -22.00 -37.17
N ILE A 19 3.31 -23.31 -37.20
CA ILE A 19 2.83 -24.07 -36.04
C ILE A 19 3.69 -23.61 -34.85
N PRO A 20 3.09 -23.02 -33.80
CA PRO A 20 3.85 -22.52 -32.68
C PRO A 20 4.69 -23.66 -32.08
N SER A 21 5.96 -23.38 -31.77
CA SER A 21 6.79 -24.35 -31.08
C SER A 21 6.18 -24.66 -29.71
N MET A 22 6.46 -25.85 -29.16
CA MET A 22 6.02 -26.20 -27.80
C MET A 22 6.45 -25.13 -26.77
N GLU A 23 7.63 -24.54 -26.94
CA GLU A 23 8.10 -23.44 -26.10
C GLU A 23 7.23 -22.17 -26.24
N SER A 24 6.83 -21.81 -27.47
CA SER A 24 5.92 -20.68 -27.70
C SER A 24 4.56 -20.87 -27.03
N GLU A 25 3.99 -22.08 -27.10
CA GLU A 25 2.73 -22.40 -26.43
C GLU A 25 2.86 -22.38 -24.90
N ILE A 26 3.99 -22.87 -24.37
CA ILE A 26 4.29 -22.79 -22.93
C ILE A 26 4.40 -21.33 -22.49
N ILE A 27 5.11 -20.48 -23.25
CA ILE A 27 5.24 -19.06 -22.95
C ILE A 27 3.87 -18.38 -22.98
N GLU A 28 3.02 -18.70 -23.97
CA GLU A 28 1.66 -18.16 -24.06
C GLU A 28 0.78 -18.62 -22.88
N ALA A 29 0.95 -19.87 -22.42
CA ALA A 29 0.30 -20.36 -21.21
C ALA A 29 0.77 -19.59 -19.96
N LEU A 30 2.08 -19.33 -19.83
CA LEU A 30 2.64 -18.56 -18.72
C LEU A 30 2.19 -17.09 -18.71
N ARG A 31 1.93 -16.49 -19.87
CA ARG A 31 1.32 -15.14 -19.97
C ARG A 31 -0.09 -15.10 -19.40
N LYS A 32 -0.82 -16.21 -19.44
CA LYS A 32 -2.16 -16.34 -18.87
C LYS A 32 -2.12 -16.69 -17.38
N ASP A 33 -1.23 -17.59 -16.99
CA ASP A 33 -0.98 -17.98 -15.60
C ASP A 33 0.50 -18.32 -15.36
N GLY A 34 1.23 -17.38 -14.76
CA GLY A 34 2.65 -17.52 -14.44
C GLY A 34 2.94 -18.58 -13.40
N LEU A 35 1.94 -19.01 -12.60
CA LEU A 35 2.13 -20.10 -11.63
C LEU A 35 2.29 -21.46 -12.30
N LEU A 36 1.93 -21.61 -13.58
CA LEU A 36 2.16 -22.83 -14.35
C LEU A 36 3.64 -23.19 -14.47
N ILE A 37 4.56 -22.25 -14.22
CA ILE A 37 6.01 -22.52 -14.22
C ILE A 37 6.41 -23.64 -13.23
N LYS A 38 5.60 -23.87 -12.19
CA LYS A 38 5.76 -24.98 -11.24
C LYS A 38 5.69 -26.37 -11.88
N HIS A 39 5.08 -26.49 -13.05
CA HIS A 39 4.95 -27.73 -13.81
C HIS A 39 6.03 -27.91 -14.89
N ILE A 40 6.89 -26.90 -15.08
CA ILE A 40 7.92 -26.90 -16.10
C ILE A 40 9.24 -27.34 -15.47
N LYS A 41 9.73 -28.52 -15.86
CA LYS A 41 10.98 -29.07 -15.34
C LYS A 41 12.21 -28.28 -15.83
N ASN A 42 12.25 -27.96 -17.12
CA ASN A 42 13.35 -27.24 -17.76
C ASN A 42 12.91 -25.80 -18.08
N GLN A 43 13.16 -24.88 -17.14
CA GLN A 43 12.71 -23.49 -17.25
C GLN A 43 13.73 -22.66 -18.03
N THR A 44 13.37 -22.22 -19.24
CA THR A 44 14.19 -21.28 -20.01
C THR A 44 14.13 -19.90 -19.37
N LEU A 45 15.12 -19.04 -19.66
CA LEU A 45 15.17 -17.69 -19.10
C LEU A 45 13.93 -16.87 -19.49
N GLU A 46 13.43 -17.04 -20.72
CA GLU A 46 12.20 -16.40 -21.19
C GLU A 46 10.96 -16.88 -20.42
N MET A 47 10.85 -18.19 -20.13
CA MET A 47 9.77 -18.71 -19.28
C MET A 47 9.83 -18.11 -17.88
N LYS A 48 11.02 -18.04 -17.26
CA LYS A 48 11.21 -17.43 -15.94
C LYS A 48 10.74 -15.98 -15.94
N PHE A 49 11.19 -15.18 -16.90
CA PHE A 49 10.76 -13.78 -17.03
C PHE A 49 9.26 -13.63 -17.29
N THR A 50 8.70 -14.45 -18.17
CA THR A 50 7.28 -14.41 -18.49
C THR A 50 6.43 -14.69 -17.24
N ALA A 51 6.82 -15.70 -16.46
CA ALA A 51 6.13 -16.08 -15.23
C ALA A 51 6.15 -14.95 -14.18
N VAL A 52 7.33 -14.37 -13.88
CA VAL A 52 7.42 -13.32 -12.84
C VAL A 52 6.79 -12.01 -13.25
N ARG A 53 6.79 -11.67 -14.55
CA ARG A 53 6.08 -10.48 -15.07
C ARG A 53 4.57 -10.63 -14.96
N GLN A 54 4.06 -11.85 -15.14
CA GLN A 54 2.64 -12.13 -14.99
C GLN A 54 2.25 -12.16 -13.50
N ASN A 55 3.00 -12.87 -12.67
CA ASN A 55 2.76 -13.01 -11.24
C ASN A 55 4.09 -13.14 -10.48
N GLY A 56 4.44 -12.14 -9.67
CA GLY A 56 5.68 -12.13 -8.88
C GLY A 56 5.83 -13.33 -7.94
N VAL A 57 4.71 -13.87 -7.42
CA VAL A 57 4.71 -15.05 -6.53
C VAL A 57 5.21 -16.32 -7.25
N SER A 58 5.18 -16.34 -8.59
CA SER A 58 5.76 -17.44 -9.38
C SER A 58 7.25 -17.66 -9.11
N LEU A 59 7.96 -16.66 -8.58
CA LEU A 59 9.35 -16.76 -8.14
C LEU A 59 9.59 -17.97 -7.21
N ASN A 60 8.62 -18.32 -6.37
CA ASN A 60 8.69 -19.48 -5.47
C ASN A 60 8.93 -20.81 -6.19
N TYR A 61 8.59 -20.89 -7.48
CA TYR A 61 8.69 -22.09 -8.31
C TYR A 61 9.84 -22.01 -9.33
N ILE A 62 10.60 -20.92 -9.34
CA ILE A 62 11.70 -20.74 -10.29
C ILE A 62 12.97 -21.39 -9.74
N GLN A 63 13.57 -22.26 -10.55
CA GLN A 63 14.86 -22.87 -10.26
C GLN A 63 15.97 -21.87 -10.55
N ASP A 64 16.91 -21.68 -9.62
CA ASP A 64 18.08 -20.81 -9.75
C ASP A 64 17.76 -19.45 -10.43
N PRO A 65 16.90 -18.60 -9.83
CA PRO A 65 16.56 -17.30 -10.39
C PRO A 65 17.77 -16.36 -10.31
N THR A 66 18.05 -15.67 -11.42
CA THR A 66 19.02 -14.57 -11.46
C THR A 66 18.50 -13.38 -10.65
N ASP A 67 19.39 -12.47 -10.26
CA ASP A 67 18.98 -11.25 -9.55
C ASP A 67 18.01 -10.39 -10.37
N GLU A 68 18.12 -10.40 -11.70
CA GLU A 68 17.16 -9.74 -12.57
C GLU A 68 15.75 -10.36 -12.48
N VAL A 69 15.64 -11.69 -12.51
CA VAL A 69 14.35 -12.39 -12.34
C VAL A 69 13.75 -12.09 -10.95
N ARG A 70 14.58 -12.12 -9.90
CA ARG A 70 14.17 -11.78 -8.54
C ARG A 70 13.66 -10.35 -8.44
N MET A 71 14.37 -9.39 -9.02
CA MET A 71 14.01 -7.98 -9.01
C MET A 71 12.69 -7.74 -9.76
N ILE A 72 12.50 -8.38 -10.92
CA ILE A 72 11.22 -8.27 -11.65
C ILE A 72 10.07 -8.85 -10.84
N ALA A 73 10.27 -9.98 -10.14
CA ALA A 73 9.25 -10.53 -9.26
C ALA A 73 8.88 -9.59 -8.11
N ILE A 74 9.86 -8.94 -7.47
CA ILE A 74 9.65 -7.95 -6.42
C ILE A 74 8.85 -6.75 -6.96
N LYS A 75 9.25 -6.22 -8.11
CA LYS A 75 8.55 -5.09 -8.77
C LYS A 75 7.10 -5.43 -9.12
N GLN A 76 6.84 -6.68 -9.48
CA GLN A 76 5.48 -7.16 -9.76
C GLN A 76 4.67 -7.37 -8.46
N CYS A 77 5.30 -7.83 -7.39
CA CYS A 77 4.67 -8.05 -6.09
C CYS A 77 5.71 -7.93 -4.97
N GLY A 78 5.63 -6.89 -4.13
CA GLY A 78 6.61 -6.65 -3.07
C GLY A 78 6.78 -7.84 -2.11
N PHE A 79 5.72 -8.62 -1.85
CA PHE A 79 5.79 -9.83 -1.03
C PHE A 79 6.65 -10.95 -1.61
N SER A 80 7.03 -10.89 -2.90
CA SER A 80 7.93 -11.87 -3.50
C SER A 80 9.31 -11.91 -2.82
N ILE A 81 9.69 -10.85 -2.09
CA ILE A 81 10.90 -10.80 -1.26
C ILE A 81 10.99 -11.97 -0.28
N TYR A 82 9.84 -12.46 0.23
CA TYR A 82 9.75 -13.61 1.13
C TYR A 82 10.35 -14.90 0.54
N HIS A 83 10.34 -15.03 -0.79
CA HIS A 83 10.86 -16.22 -1.49
C HIS A 83 12.36 -16.12 -1.83
N ILE A 84 13.02 -15.01 -1.50
CA ILE A 84 14.44 -14.79 -1.80
C ILE A 84 15.27 -15.10 -0.56
N LYS A 85 16.15 -16.10 -0.67
CA LYS A 85 17.15 -16.36 0.38
C LYS A 85 18.24 -15.29 0.32
N ASN A 86 18.51 -14.65 1.45
CA ASN A 86 19.52 -13.60 1.60
C ASN A 86 19.34 -12.44 0.58
N PRO A 87 18.20 -11.72 0.61
CA PRO A 87 17.98 -10.61 -0.31
C PRO A 87 18.99 -9.48 -0.09
N THR A 88 19.32 -8.76 -1.15
CA THR A 88 20.16 -7.55 -1.04
C THR A 88 19.35 -6.39 -0.43
N ASN A 89 20.04 -5.39 0.10
CA ASN A 89 19.38 -4.17 0.59
C ASN A 89 18.58 -3.47 -0.51
N GLU A 90 19.05 -3.51 -1.75
CA GLU A 90 18.32 -2.96 -2.91
C GLU A 90 17.01 -3.71 -3.15
N MET A 91 17.02 -5.04 -3.11
CA MET A 91 15.81 -5.86 -3.23
C MET A 91 14.83 -5.60 -2.07
N CYS A 92 15.34 -5.48 -0.86
CA CYS A 92 14.53 -5.17 0.32
C CYS A 92 13.86 -3.79 0.18
N MET A 93 14.62 -2.78 -0.23
CA MET A 93 14.10 -1.43 -0.44
C MET A 93 13.06 -1.40 -1.57
N GLU A 94 13.30 -2.09 -2.68
CA GLU A 94 12.33 -2.16 -3.78
C GLU A 94 11.04 -2.85 -3.35
N ALA A 95 11.13 -3.91 -2.53
CA ALA A 95 9.96 -4.60 -2.00
C ALA A 95 9.08 -3.66 -1.17
N VAL A 96 9.70 -2.86 -0.30
CA VAL A 96 9.04 -1.87 0.54
C VAL A 96 8.39 -0.76 -0.29
N LYS A 97 9.11 -0.23 -1.29
CA LYS A 97 8.58 0.78 -2.21
C LYS A 97 7.38 0.27 -3.00
N GLN A 98 7.42 -1.00 -3.40
CA GLN A 98 6.29 -1.62 -4.08
C GLN A 98 5.11 -1.76 -3.10
N ASN A 99 5.34 -2.36 -1.93
CA ASN A 99 4.33 -2.60 -0.90
C ASN A 99 4.94 -2.43 0.48
N GLY A 100 4.51 -1.39 1.23
CA GLY A 100 5.04 -1.08 2.55
C GLY A 100 4.82 -2.20 3.57
N LEU A 101 3.77 -3.01 3.40
CA LEU A 101 3.54 -4.18 4.26
C LEU A 101 4.54 -5.32 4.01
N SER A 102 5.32 -5.28 2.94
CA SER A 102 6.41 -6.25 2.71
C SER A 102 7.55 -6.11 3.71
N ILE A 103 7.61 -5.02 4.47
CA ILE A 103 8.57 -4.83 5.58
C ILE A 103 8.54 -5.99 6.58
N GLN A 104 7.37 -6.65 6.75
CA GLN A 104 7.21 -7.82 7.62
C GLN A 104 7.98 -9.06 7.13
N CYS A 105 8.39 -9.08 5.85
CA CYS A 105 9.14 -10.17 5.22
C CYS A 105 10.65 -9.91 5.21
N ILE A 106 11.11 -8.77 5.75
CA ILE A 106 12.52 -8.38 5.78
C ILE A 106 13.04 -8.61 7.20
N ASP A 107 14.10 -9.42 7.31
CA ASP A 107 14.80 -9.62 8.58
C ASP A 107 15.64 -8.38 8.91
N ASN A 108 15.44 -7.80 10.11
CA ASN A 108 16.16 -6.63 10.62
C ASN A 108 16.17 -5.44 9.64
N PRO A 109 15.00 -4.88 9.27
CA PRO A 109 14.92 -3.76 8.35
C PRO A 109 15.63 -2.52 8.91
N THR A 110 16.23 -1.72 8.03
CA THR A 110 16.84 -0.45 8.44
C THR A 110 15.78 0.59 8.78
N ASN A 111 16.13 1.64 9.53
CA ASN A 111 15.23 2.76 9.79
C ASN A 111 14.75 3.44 8.50
N GLU A 112 15.59 3.48 7.46
CA GLU A 112 15.22 4.01 6.15
C GLU A 112 14.13 3.15 5.49
N MET A 113 14.29 1.82 5.50
CA MET A 113 13.26 0.90 5.00
C MET A 113 11.98 1.01 5.81
N CYS A 114 12.08 1.13 7.14
CA CYS A 114 10.91 1.31 8.01
C CYS A 114 10.16 2.60 7.67
N MET A 115 10.87 3.72 7.49
CA MET A 115 10.26 5.00 7.11
C MET A 115 9.63 4.94 5.73
N GLU A 116 10.31 4.33 4.74
CA GLU A 116 9.75 4.15 3.40
C GLU A 116 8.48 3.28 3.42
N ALA A 117 8.46 2.24 4.26
CA ALA A 117 7.29 1.38 4.43
C ALA A 117 6.07 2.17 4.96
N VAL A 118 6.30 3.04 5.94
CA VAL A 118 5.27 3.90 6.52
C VAL A 118 4.75 4.93 5.51
N LYS A 119 5.66 5.58 4.77
CA LYS A 119 5.29 6.53 3.69
C LYS A 119 4.44 5.86 2.61
N GLN A 120 4.76 4.61 2.27
CA GLN A 120 4.01 3.83 1.29
C GLN A 120 2.65 3.40 1.85
N ASN A 121 2.62 2.92 3.10
CA ASN A 121 1.42 2.48 3.81
C ASN A 121 1.54 2.73 5.31
N GLY A 122 0.73 3.65 5.85
CA GLY A 122 0.77 4.05 7.26
C GLY A 122 0.48 2.89 8.22
N LEU A 123 -0.29 1.88 7.79
CA LEU A 123 -0.54 0.67 8.59
C LEU A 123 0.68 -0.25 8.68
N ALA A 124 1.73 -0.03 7.88
CA ALA A 124 3.00 -0.74 8.01
C ALA A 124 3.70 -0.45 9.34
N ILE A 125 3.33 0.63 10.04
CA ILE A 125 3.82 0.95 11.39
C ILE A 125 3.64 -0.22 12.37
N ARG A 126 2.57 -1.01 12.21
CA ARG A 126 2.28 -2.21 13.02
C ARG A 126 3.37 -3.28 12.92
N GLN A 127 4.13 -3.30 11.82
CA GLN A 127 5.17 -4.29 11.56
C GLN A 127 6.55 -3.81 12.02
N ILE A 128 6.68 -2.56 12.45
CA ILE A 128 7.95 -1.95 12.87
C ILE A 128 8.08 -2.10 14.37
N LYS A 129 9.18 -2.72 14.82
CA LYS A 129 9.49 -2.82 16.25
C LYS A 129 10.07 -1.50 16.73
N ASN A 130 9.51 -0.94 17.81
CA ASN A 130 9.93 0.32 18.42
C ASN A 130 9.99 1.49 17.41
N PRO A 131 8.87 1.85 16.75
CA PRO A 131 8.86 2.95 15.80
C PRO A 131 9.24 4.27 16.48
N THR A 132 9.90 5.17 15.74
CA THR A 132 10.19 6.52 16.24
C THR A 132 8.92 7.37 16.24
N ASN A 133 8.90 8.45 17.02
CA ASN A 133 7.79 9.42 16.96
C ASN A 133 7.59 9.98 15.54
N GLU A 134 8.67 10.21 14.80
CA GLU A 134 8.62 10.66 13.41
C GLU A 134 7.89 9.65 12.52
N MET A 135 8.18 8.34 12.66
CA MET A 135 7.47 7.29 11.94
C MET A 135 6.00 7.21 12.36
N CYS A 136 5.69 7.41 13.65
CA CYS A 136 4.31 7.41 14.13
C CYS A 136 3.51 8.58 13.53
N ILE A 137 4.09 9.78 13.52
CA ILE A 137 3.49 10.98 12.89
C ILE A 137 3.26 10.73 11.40
N GLU A 138 4.26 10.21 10.68
CA GLU A 138 4.13 9.92 9.26
C GLU A 138 3.05 8.86 8.99
N ALA A 139 2.96 7.83 9.84
CA ALA A 139 1.94 6.79 9.74
C ALA A 139 0.52 7.36 9.88
N ILE A 140 0.32 8.26 10.86
CA ILE A 140 -0.95 8.94 11.10
C ILE A 140 -1.32 9.86 9.93
N ARG A 141 -0.35 10.62 9.40
CA ARG A 141 -0.57 11.49 8.23
C ARG A 141 -0.96 10.70 6.99
N GLN A 142 -0.34 9.53 6.80
CA GLN A 142 -0.64 8.66 5.68
C GLN A 142 -2.01 8.00 5.84
N ASN A 143 -2.33 7.52 7.04
CA ASN A 143 -3.61 6.91 7.39
C ASN A 143 -3.96 7.21 8.85
N PRO A 144 -4.98 8.05 9.12
CA PRO A 144 -5.36 8.41 10.49
C PRO A 144 -5.76 7.21 11.36
N LEU A 145 -6.19 6.08 10.77
CA LEU A 145 -6.46 4.83 11.50
C LEU A 145 -5.19 4.13 12.02
N ALA A 146 -3.99 4.61 11.65
CA ALA A 146 -2.73 4.12 12.20
C ALA A 146 -2.61 4.32 13.72
N ILE A 147 -3.44 5.19 14.33
CA ILE A 147 -3.56 5.31 15.79
C ILE A 147 -3.85 3.96 16.47
N HIS A 148 -4.52 3.02 15.79
CA HIS A 148 -4.82 1.68 16.33
C HIS A 148 -3.63 0.71 16.23
N CYS A 149 -2.56 1.12 15.56
CA CYS A 149 -1.34 0.33 15.36
C CYS A 149 -0.16 0.86 16.20
N ILE A 150 -0.37 1.89 17.02
CA ILE A 150 0.65 2.54 17.83
C ILE A 150 0.31 2.32 19.32
N ASP A 151 1.16 1.58 20.04
CA ASP A 151 0.88 1.18 21.43
C ASP A 151 0.95 2.35 22.42
N ASN A 152 1.89 3.29 22.22
CA ASN A 152 2.17 4.38 23.15
C ASN A 152 1.75 5.73 22.54
N MET A 153 0.44 5.92 22.37
CA MET A 153 -0.09 7.20 21.91
C MET A 153 0.22 8.33 22.91
N THR A 154 0.72 9.45 22.39
CA THR A 154 0.97 10.68 23.15
C THR A 154 -0.04 11.75 22.75
N GLU A 155 -0.15 12.80 23.56
CA GLU A 155 -0.96 13.98 23.20
C GLU A 155 -0.56 14.56 21.82
N GLU A 156 0.75 14.64 21.52
CA GLU A 156 1.25 15.10 20.22
C GLU A 156 0.71 14.23 19.07
N LEU A 157 0.73 12.91 19.22
CA LEU A 157 0.21 11.99 18.20
C LEU A 157 -1.31 12.08 18.05
N TYR A 158 -2.04 12.23 19.15
CA TYR A 158 -3.49 12.45 19.10
C TYR A 158 -3.83 13.79 18.43
N ILE A 159 -3.11 14.86 18.74
CA ILE A 159 -3.27 16.16 18.09
C ILE A 159 -3.05 16.01 16.58
N GLU A 160 -1.99 15.32 16.16
CA GLU A 160 -1.74 15.10 14.73
C GLU A 160 -2.85 14.26 14.08
N ALA A 161 -3.35 13.24 14.76
CA ALA A 161 -4.45 12.42 14.27
C ALA A 161 -5.74 13.23 14.09
N VAL A 162 -6.10 14.06 15.07
CA VAL A 162 -7.27 14.95 14.99
C VAL A 162 -7.11 16.00 13.90
N LYS A 163 -5.89 16.50 13.64
CA LYS A 163 -5.63 17.39 12.50
C LYS A 163 -5.88 16.70 11.15
N CYS A 164 -5.58 15.42 11.04
CA CYS A 164 -5.81 14.66 9.81
C CYS A 164 -7.28 14.23 9.64
N ASP A 165 -7.96 13.88 10.73
CA ASP A 165 -9.37 13.50 10.75
C ASP A 165 -10.02 13.90 12.08
N TRP A 166 -10.89 14.90 12.04
CA TRP A 166 -11.59 15.40 13.22
C TRP A 166 -12.48 14.35 13.91
N GLU A 167 -12.94 13.32 13.20
CA GLU A 167 -13.78 12.26 13.78
C GLU A 167 -13.01 11.41 14.80
N ILE A 168 -11.68 11.41 14.73
CA ILE A 168 -10.82 10.73 15.71
C ILE A 168 -11.03 11.27 17.13
N LEU A 169 -11.46 12.53 17.29
CA LEU A 169 -11.77 13.10 18.61
C LEU A 169 -12.71 12.18 19.41
N GLY A 170 -13.71 11.57 18.75
CA GLY A 170 -14.67 10.66 19.40
C GLY A 170 -14.07 9.35 19.91
N GLN A 171 -12.82 9.04 19.55
CA GLN A 171 -12.10 7.85 19.99
C GLN A 171 -11.12 8.14 21.14
N ILE A 172 -10.92 9.42 21.50
CA ILE A 172 -9.99 9.85 22.54
C ILE A 172 -10.75 9.98 23.86
N LEU A 173 -10.31 9.26 24.89
CA LEU A 173 -10.89 9.34 26.23
C LEU A 173 -10.45 10.62 26.96
N ASP A 174 -9.14 10.88 27.00
CA ASP A 174 -8.53 12.03 27.68
C ASP A 174 -8.38 13.21 26.72
N GLN A 175 -9.50 13.82 26.34
CA GLN A 175 -9.54 14.95 25.41
C GLN A 175 -8.99 16.23 26.05
N THR A 176 -8.09 16.91 25.36
CA THR A 176 -7.66 18.26 25.73
C THR A 176 -8.48 19.33 25.00
N GLU A 177 -8.55 20.54 25.57
CA GLU A 177 -9.25 21.66 24.91
C GLU A 177 -8.64 21.96 23.53
N GLU A 178 -7.33 21.79 23.37
CA GLU A 178 -6.67 21.93 22.08
C GLU A 178 -7.20 20.93 21.05
N MET A 179 -7.27 19.64 21.38
CA MET A 179 -7.84 18.61 20.49
C MET A 179 -9.28 18.95 20.08
N CYS A 180 -10.11 19.36 21.06
CA CYS A 180 -11.50 19.72 20.82
C CYS A 180 -11.61 20.89 19.84
N LEU A 181 -10.83 21.96 20.06
CA LEU A 181 -10.83 23.14 19.19
C LEU A 181 -10.27 22.84 17.80
N ILE A 182 -9.27 21.97 17.66
CA ILE A 182 -8.77 21.52 16.35
C ILE A 182 -9.87 20.80 15.57
N ALA A 183 -10.59 19.87 16.21
CA ALA A 183 -11.68 19.14 15.57
C ALA A 183 -12.84 20.07 15.16
N ILE A 184 -13.23 20.98 16.06
CA ILE A 184 -14.31 21.95 15.84
C ILE A 184 -14.00 22.89 14.68
N LYS A 185 -12.75 23.36 14.56
CA LYS A 185 -12.33 24.21 13.45
C LYS A 185 -12.47 23.52 12.09
N GLN A 186 -12.33 22.20 12.05
CA GLN A 186 -12.61 21.42 10.84
C GLN A 186 -14.11 21.20 10.63
N ASN A 187 -14.84 20.89 11.70
CA ASN A 187 -16.28 20.67 11.65
C ASN A 187 -16.93 21.02 13.01
N GLY A 188 -17.79 22.03 13.06
CA GLY A 188 -18.47 22.50 14.27
C GLY A 188 -19.36 21.43 14.91
N LEU A 189 -19.86 20.48 14.11
CA LEU A 189 -20.61 19.32 14.61
C LEU A 189 -19.73 18.33 15.38
N ALA A 190 -18.40 18.47 15.36
CA ALA A 190 -17.50 17.72 16.23
C ALA A 190 -17.82 17.91 17.72
N LEU A 191 -18.55 18.98 18.08
CA LEU A 191 -19.06 19.20 19.43
C LEU A 191 -19.81 17.97 19.99
N LYS A 192 -20.48 17.18 19.13
CA LYS A 192 -21.17 15.94 19.53
C LYS A 192 -20.24 14.89 20.17
N TYR A 193 -18.93 14.99 19.93
CA TYR A 193 -17.91 14.08 20.43
C TYR A 193 -17.11 14.67 21.62
N VAL A 194 -17.34 15.93 21.98
CA VAL A 194 -16.64 16.57 23.11
C VAL A 194 -17.23 16.07 24.43
N VAL A 195 -16.39 15.43 25.26
CA VAL A 195 -16.79 14.89 26.57
C VAL A 195 -16.97 16.01 27.60
N ASN A 196 -16.01 16.95 27.68
CA ASN A 196 -16.02 18.05 28.64
C ASN A 196 -16.20 19.39 27.90
N GLN A 197 -17.45 19.82 27.76
CA GLN A 197 -17.77 21.08 27.08
C GLN A 197 -17.47 22.29 27.98
N THR A 198 -16.77 23.27 27.42
CA THR A 198 -16.58 24.60 28.02
C THR A 198 -17.35 25.63 27.20
N GLU A 199 -17.68 26.78 27.80
CA GLU A 199 -18.35 27.88 27.10
C GLU A 199 -17.58 28.26 25.82
N ARG A 200 -16.25 28.35 25.90
CA ARG A 200 -15.38 28.64 24.75
C ARG A 200 -15.53 27.59 23.64
N ILE A 201 -15.48 26.31 23.97
CA ILE A 201 -15.64 25.22 23.00
C ILE A 201 -17.02 25.30 22.31
N CYS A 202 -18.09 25.50 23.08
CA CYS A 202 -19.44 25.59 22.55
C CYS A 202 -19.63 26.82 21.65
N LEU A 203 -19.12 27.98 22.07
CA LEU A 203 -19.18 29.21 21.28
C LEU A 203 -18.41 29.06 19.97
N GLU A 204 -17.21 28.48 19.99
CA GLU A 204 -16.44 28.22 18.78
C GLU A 204 -17.19 27.26 17.83
N ALA A 205 -17.80 26.20 18.37
CA ALA A 205 -18.58 25.25 17.60
C ALA A 205 -19.81 25.88 16.94
N ILE A 206 -20.58 26.69 17.67
CA ILE A 206 -21.76 27.40 17.14
C ILE A 206 -21.33 28.44 16.09
N ALA A 207 -20.23 29.15 16.33
CA ALA A 207 -19.70 30.12 15.39
C ALA A 207 -19.25 29.46 14.08
N GLN A 208 -18.71 28.25 14.15
CA GLN A 208 -18.32 27.45 12.99
C GLN A 208 -19.53 26.86 12.26
N ASP A 209 -20.44 26.22 13.00
CA ASP A 209 -21.72 25.67 12.50
C ASP A 209 -22.81 25.90 13.54
N HIS A 210 -23.77 26.78 13.23
CA HIS A 210 -24.88 27.13 14.12
C HIS A 210 -25.72 25.90 14.52
N SER A 211 -25.73 24.85 13.70
CA SER A 211 -26.43 23.59 14.00
C SER A 211 -25.79 22.85 15.17
N ALA A 212 -24.51 23.12 15.49
CA ALA A 212 -23.83 22.57 16.66
C ALA A 212 -24.54 22.93 17.97
N LEU A 213 -25.39 23.98 18.00
CA LEU A 213 -26.26 24.30 19.12
C LEU A 213 -27.06 23.09 19.63
N MET A 214 -27.43 22.16 18.74
CA MET A 214 -28.16 20.94 19.11
C MET A 214 -27.37 19.98 20.03
N TYR A 215 -26.04 20.14 20.09
CA TYR A 215 -25.14 19.30 20.89
C TYR A 215 -24.61 20.01 22.15
N VAL A 216 -24.98 21.28 22.39
CA VAL A 216 -24.55 22.01 23.59
C VAL A 216 -25.20 21.39 24.83
N ASP A 217 -24.38 21.13 25.85
CA ASP A 217 -24.87 20.62 27.13
C ASP A 217 -25.85 21.62 27.77
N PRO A 218 -27.12 21.23 28.00
CA PRO A 218 -28.13 22.13 28.56
C PRO A 218 -27.75 22.73 29.93
N ARG A 219 -26.85 22.07 30.67
CA ARG A 219 -26.38 22.55 31.98
C ARG A 219 -25.55 23.83 31.90
N LEU A 220 -25.05 24.20 30.72
CA LEU A 220 -24.28 25.44 30.52
C LEU A 220 -25.17 26.70 30.43
N PHE A 221 -26.50 26.56 30.39
CA PHE A 221 -27.44 27.69 30.32
C PHE A 221 -28.01 28.12 31.68
N ILE A 222 -27.58 27.51 32.79
CA ILE A 222 -28.15 27.65 34.14
C ILE A 222 -27.10 28.24 35.07
#